data_AF-A0A952JAF0-F1
#
_entry.id   AF-A0A952JAF0-F1
#
_cell.length_a   1.000
_cell.length_b   1.000
_cell.length_c   1.000
_cell.angle_alpha   90.00
_cell.angle_beta   90.00
_cell.angle_gamma   90.00
#
_symmetry.space_group_name_H-M   'P 1'
#
loop_
_entity.id
_entity.type
_entity.pdbx_description
1 polymer ?
#
loop_
_entity_poly.entity_id
_entity_poly.type
_entity_poly.pdbx_seq_one_letter_code
_entity_poly.pdbx_strand_id
1 'polypeptide(L)'
;MTFEEYLISKKIDGAAFQTAEPALWQEWSNLFNQLSPASFTAQKLYLINPIRRKYQLKVEVTETPKPLVAAKPVMKPKPKMN
;
A
#
# COMPACT_ATOMS: atom_id res chain seq x y z
N MET A 1 1.62 -10.42 14.15
CA MET A 1 1.74 -9.11 13.49
C MET A 1 0.65 -9.04 12.44
N THR A 2 -0.32 -8.16 12.61
CA THR A 2 -1.36 -7.90 11.62
C THR A 2 -0.80 -7.01 10.50
N PHE A 3 -1.52 -6.92 9.39
CA PHE A 3 -1.13 -6.05 8.28
C PHE A 3 -1.06 -4.57 8.70
N GLU A 4 -1.97 -4.13 9.57
CA GLU A 4 -1.98 -2.76 10.09
C GLU A 4 -0.77 -2.47 10.99
N GLU A 5 -0.43 -3.38 11.91
CA GLU A 5 0.79 -3.28 12.72
C GLU A 5 2.05 -3.22 11.85
N TYR A 6 2.05 -3.99 10.75
CA TYR A 6 3.14 -3.95 9.78
C TYR A 6 3.26 -2.59 9.10
N LEU A 7 2.16 -1.99 8.66
CA LEU A 7 2.15 -0.66 8.04
C LEU A 7 2.65 0.41 9.01
N ILE A 8 2.21 0.38 10.27
CA ILE A 8 2.69 1.28 11.32
C ILE A 8 4.21 1.13 11.52
N SER A 9 4.73 -0.11 11.54
CA SER A 9 6.19 -0.35 11.63
C SER A 9 6.98 0.27 10.46
N LYS A 10 6.33 0.40 9.29
CA LYS A 10 6.89 1.03 8.10
C LYS A 10 6.61 2.53 8.01
N LYS A 11 6.03 3.15 9.04
CA LYS A 11 5.58 4.55 9.06
C LYS A 11 4.59 4.86 7.94
N ILE A 12 3.71 3.89 7.65
CA ILE A 12 2.64 3.99 6.66
C ILE A 12 1.32 4.12 7.41
N ASP A 13 0.50 5.08 7.02
CA ASP A 13 -0.87 5.22 7.49
C ASP A 13 -1.77 4.21 6.78
N GLY A 14 -2.20 3.20 7.53
CA GLY A 14 -3.07 2.15 7.03
C GLY A 14 -4.46 2.64 6.65
N ALA A 15 -5.00 3.63 7.37
CA ALA A 15 -6.33 4.18 7.10
C ALA A 15 -6.32 5.04 5.83
N ALA A 16 -5.30 5.88 5.65
CA ALA A 16 -5.11 6.65 4.43
C ALA A 16 -4.88 5.73 3.22
N PHE A 17 -4.07 4.67 3.40
CA PHE A 17 -3.83 3.70 2.35
C PHE A 17 -5.10 2.93 1.95
N GLN A 18 -5.88 2.45 2.92
CA GLN A 18 -7.15 1.75 2.66
C GLN A 18 -8.17 2.67 1.97
N THR A 19 -8.25 3.93 2.37
CA THR A 19 -9.20 4.90 1.82
C THR A 19 -8.85 5.28 0.38
N ALA A 20 -7.56 5.50 0.10
CA ALA A 20 -7.12 5.89 -1.23
C ALA A 20 -7.09 4.71 -2.21
N GLU A 21 -6.69 3.51 -1.76
CA GLU A 21 -6.54 2.32 -2.59
C GLU A 21 -7.10 1.06 -1.91
N PRO A 22 -8.43 0.94 -1.75
CA PRO A 22 -9.05 -0.18 -1.04
C PRO A 22 -8.80 -1.54 -1.71
N ALA A 23 -8.73 -1.57 -3.05
CA ALA A 23 -8.44 -2.78 -3.81
C ALA A 23 -7.00 -3.28 -3.55
N LEU A 24 -6.02 -2.36 -3.55
CA LEU A 24 -4.62 -2.71 -3.28
C LEU A 24 -4.45 -3.15 -1.82
N TRP A 25 -5.13 -2.47 -0.89
CA TRP A 25 -5.12 -2.83 0.52
C TRP A 25 -5.64 -4.25 0.75
N GLN A 26 -6.77 -4.62 0.12
CA GLN A 26 -7.33 -5.97 0.21
C GLN A 26 -6.39 -7.02 -0.40
N GLU A 27 -5.79 -6.75 -1.56
CA GLU A 27 -4.82 -7.66 -2.18
C GLU A 27 -3.60 -7.84 -1.28
N TRP A 28 -3.06 -6.75 -0.73
CA TRP A 28 -1.88 -6.79 0.13
C TRP A 28 -2.16 -7.43 1.48
N SER A 29 -3.31 -7.17 2.07
CA SER A 29 -3.75 -7.82 3.32
C SER A 29 -3.88 -9.33 3.14
N ASN A 30 -4.50 -9.78 2.03
CA ASN A 30 -4.57 -11.20 1.70
C ASN A 30 -3.19 -11.81 1.45
N LEU A 31 -2.31 -11.14 0.68
CA LEU A 31 -0.93 -11.59 0.47
C LEU A 31 -0.14 -11.65 1.78
N PHE A 32 -0.33 -10.68 2.67
CA PHE A 32 0.32 -10.60 3.96
C PHE A 32 -0.15 -11.73 4.90
N ASN A 33 -1.42 -12.15 4.80
CA ASN A 33 -1.90 -13.33 5.52
C ASN A 33 -1.30 -14.65 5.01
N GLN A 34 -0.87 -14.69 3.75
CA GLN A 34 -0.24 -15.87 3.15
C GLN A 34 1.28 -15.91 3.34
N LEU A 35 1.92 -14.79 3.69
CA LEU A 35 3.38 -14.63 3.71
C LEU A 35 3.86 -14.10 5.06
N SER A 36 5.12 -14.38 5.41
CA SER A 36 5.73 -13.71 6.55
C SER A 36 6.01 -12.22 6.23
N PRO A 37 6.07 -11.34 7.26
CA PRO A 37 6.33 -9.90 7.05
C PRO A 37 7.63 -9.62 6.29
N ALA A 38 8.66 -10.44 6.50
CA ALA A 38 9.94 -10.33 5.81
C ALA A 38 9.81 -10.65 4.31
N SER A 39 9.16 -11.77 3.97
CA SER A 39 8.92 -12.18 2.59
C SER A 39 8.04 -11.17 1.85
N PHE A 40 6.97 -10.69 2.51
CA PHE A 40 6.13 -9.64 1.94
C PHE A 40 6.92 -8.37 1.65
N THR A 41 7.73 -7.90 2.60
CA THR A 41 8.58 -6.72 2.43
C THR A 41 9.54 -6.89 1.25
N ALA A 42 10.19 -8.05 1.12
CA ALA A 42 11.12 -8.32 0.04
C ALA A 42 10.44 -8.27 -1.34
N GLN A 43 9.26 -8.91 -1.47
CA GLN A 43 8.51 -8.94 -2.72
C GLN A 43 7.91 -7.59 -3.11
N LYS A 44 7.49 -6.78 -2.12
CA LYS A 44 6.76 -5.53 -2.34
C LYS A 44 7.61 -4.29 -2.05
N LEU A 45 8.92 -4.42 -1.82
CA LEU A 45 9.81 -3.31 -1.43
C LEU A 45 9.68 -2.08 -2.34
N TYR A 46 9.68 -2.32 -3.65
CA TYR A 46 9.55 -1.27 -4.66
C TYR A 46 8.20 -0.56 -4.66
N LEU A 47 7.16 -1.19 -4.12
CA LEU A 47 5.82 -0.61 -3.97
C LEU A 47 5.62 0.00 -2.57
N ILE A 48 6.22 -0.59 -1.53
CA ILE A 48 6.16 -0.07 -0.16
C ILE A 48 6.82 1.31 -0.08
N ASN A 49 7.94 1.54 -0.78
CA ASN A 49 8.62 2.84 -0.77
C ASN A 49 7.75 4.01 -1.28
N PRO A 50 7.11 3.95 -2.46
CA PRO A 50 6.20 5.00 -2.91
C PRO A 50 4.95 5.10 -2.03
N ILE A 51 4.38 3.98 -1.56
CA ILE A 51 3.25 3.98 -0.62
C ILE A 51 3.62 4.72 0.68
N ARG A 52 4.83 4.50 1.21
CA ARG A 52 5.35 5.21 2.40
C ARG A 52 5.50 6.71 2.18
N ARG A 53 5.89 7.14 0.99
CA ARG A 53 5.99 8.57 0.66
C ARG A 53 4.61 9.21 0.48
N LYS A 54 3.64 8.46 -0.06
CA LYS A 54 2.26 8.93 -0.27
C LYS A 54 1.45 9.00 1.04
N TYR A 55 1.52 7.94 1.85
CA TYR A 55 0.73 7.77 3.07
C TYR A 55 1.65 7.72 4.28
N GLN A 56 2.54 8.71 4.42
CA GLN A 56 3.45 8.77 5.55
C GLN A 56 2.65 9.02 6.83
N LEU A 57 2.80 8.14 7.82
CA LEU A 57 2.17 8.28 9.12
C LEU A 57 2.76 9.51 9.82
N LYS A 58 2.09 10.65 9.68
CA LYS A 58 2.37 11.84 10.48
C LYS A 58 1.69 11.60 11.82
N VAL A 59 2.45 11.76 12.90
CA VAL A 59 1.95 11.65 14.28
C VAL A 59 1.10 12.89 14.58
N GLU A 60 -0.03 13.02 13.90
CA GLU A 60 -1.12 13.92 14.27
C GLU A 60 -2.41 13.14 14.07
N VAL A 61 -2.94 12.68 15.19
CA VAL A 61 -4.24 12.04 15.33
C VAL A 61 -5.30 13.02 14.84
N THR A 62 -5.84 12.83 13.63
CA THR A 62 -7.12 13.45 13.27
C THR A 62 -7.93 12.54 12.38
N GLU A 63 -9.06 12.16 12.93
CA GLU A 63 -10.19 11.47 12.34
C GLU A 63 -10.73 12.22 11.10
N THR A 64 -11.38 11.43 10.23
CA THR A 64 -12.35 11.80 9.17
C THR A 64 -11.89 12.01 7.72
N PRO A 65 -12.69 11.48 6.77
CA PRO A 65 -12.28 11.16 5.41
C PRO A 65 -12.50 12.35 4.48
N LYS A 66 -11.57 12.63 3.56
CA LYS A 66 -11.94 13.28 2.30
C LYS A 66 -10.95 13.02 1.17
N PRO A 67 -11.46 12.87 -0.06
CA PRO A 67 -10.73 12.32 -1.19
C PRO A 67 -10.05 13.43 -1.98
N LEU A 68 -8.77 13.30 -2.30
CA LEU A 68 -8.16 14.10 -3.35
C LEU A 68 -7.14 13.30 -4.17
N VAL A 69 -7.62 12.85 -5.32
CA VAL A 69 -7.04 12.98 -6.67
C VAL A 69 -5.52 12.97 -6.83
N ALA A 70 -5.04 11.95 -7.56
CA ALA A 70 -4.12 12.01 -8.72
C ALA A 70 -3.29 10.70 -8.78
N ALA A 71 -3.17 9.94 -9.87
CA ALA A 71 -3.63 10.03 -11.23
C ALA A 71 -3.48 8.61 -11.83
N LYS A 72 -4.39 8.18 -12.71
CA LYS A 72 -4.08 7.07 -13.62
C LYS A 72 -3.00 7.58 -14.60
N PRO A 73 -2.14 6.69 -15.13
CA PRO A 73 -2.49 6.22 -16.46
C PRO A 73 -2.44 4.70 -16.61
N VAL A 74 -3.40 4.24 -17.41
CA VAL A 74 -3.41 2.98 -18.14
C VAL A 74 -2.13 2.85 -18.97
N MET A 75 -1.46 1.69 -18.95
CA MET A 75 -0.90 1.03 -20.15
C MET A 75 -0.33 -0.35 -19.80
N LYS A 76 -1.06 -1.41 -20.18
CA LYS A 76 -0.44 -2.69 -20.54
C LYS A 76 -0.15 -2.61 -22.04
N PRO A 77 1.05 -2.99 -22.49
CA PRO A 77 1.09 -3.88 -23.64
C PRO A 77 2.01 -5.08 -23.37
N LYS A 78 1.52 -6.27 -23.73
CA LYS A 78 2.34 -7.49 -23.82
C LYS A 78 3.24 -7.36 -25.06
N PRO A 79 4.53 -7.74 -25.02
CA PRO A 79 5.25 -8.05 -26.24
C PRO A 79 4.96 -9.50 -26.64
N LYS A 80 4.40 -9.70 -27.83
CA LYS A 80 4.71 -10.88 -28.64
C LYS A 80 5.85 -10.46 -29.58
N MET A 81 6.95 -11.19 -29.55
CA MET A 81 7.96 -11.10 -30.61
C MET A 81 8.07 -12.49 -31.23
N ASN A 82 8.04 -12.50 -32.56
CA ASN A 82 8.02 -13.68 -33.44
C ASN A 82 9.15 -14.67 -33.19
#